data_AF-A0A2V6CJN0-F1
#
_entry.id   AF-A0A2V6CJN0-F1
#
_cell.length_a   1.000
_cell.length_b   1.000
_cell.length_c   1.000
_cell.angle_alpha   90.00
_cell.angle_beta   90.00
_cell.angle_gamma   90.00
#
_symmetry.space_group_name_H-M   'P 1'
#
loop_
_entity.id
_entity.type
_entity.pdbx_description
1 polymer ?
#
loop_
_entity_poly.entity_id
_entity_poly.type
_entity_poly.pdbx_seq_one_letter_code
_entity_poly.pdbx_strand_id
1 'polypeptide(L)'
;MNTKQAKDILLLYRESVDDGDPQFRQALAHAQGDPELAQWLREQTSCYNAIRSKLRELEPPTDLSERIIRHRPIPFRRDWMQILKLAAAIIVSASITAVGFKLSERK
;
A
#
# COMPACT_ATOMS: atom_id res chain seq x y z
N MET A 1 12.26 -2.11 -20.04
CA MET A 1 12.57 -0.89 -19.27
C MET A 1 13.92 -0.36 -19.70
N ASN A 2 14.10 0.96 -19.73
CA ASN A 2 15.40 1.59 -19.94
C ASN A 2 16.06 2.02 -18.62
N THR A 3 17.35 2.33 -18.66
CA THR A 3 18.15 2.69 -17.47
C THR A 3 17.58 3.88 -16.71
N LYS A 4 17.10 4.91 -17.40
CA LYS A 4 16.50 6.09 -16.76
C LYS A 4 15.21 5.73 -15.99
N GLN A 5 14.31 4.98 -16.61
CA GLN A 5 13.08 4.51 -15.98
C GLN A 5 13.38 3.60 -14.79
N ALA A 6 14.37 2.71 -14.91
CA ALA A 6 14.80 1.86 -13.80
C ALA A 6 15.32 2.70 -12.64
N LYS A 7 16.15 3.72 -12.92
CA LYS A 7 16.66 4.67 -11.94
C LYS A 7 15.53 5.43 -11.26
N ASP A 8 14.55 5.94 -12.02
CA ASP A 8 13.39 6.68 -11.49
C ASP A 8 12.53 5.81 -10.56
N ILE A 9 12.34 4.53 -10.90
CA ILE A 9 11.68 3.55 -10.03
C ILE A 9 12.52 3.32 -8.78
N LEU A 10 13.80 2.97 -8.94
CA LEU A 10 14.71 2.64 -7.84
C LEU A 10 14.98 3.81 -6.88
N LEU A 11 14.77 5.07 -7.31
CA LEU A 11 14.82 6.23 -6.42
C LEU A 11 13.82 6.12 -5.26
N LEU A 12 12.70 5.44 -5.47
CA LEU A 12 11.63 5.26 -4.48
C LEU A 12 11.74 3.93 -3.72
N TYR A 13 12.68 3.06 -4.11
CA TYR A 13 12.80 1.71 -3.57
C TYR A 13 13.21 1.71 -2.10
N ARG A 14 12.42 1.06 -1.26
CA ARG A 14 12.72 0.82 0.15
C ARG A 14 12.93 -0.67 0.36
N GLU A 15 14.20 -1.02 0.58
CA GLU A 15 14.62 -2.38 0.92
C GLU A 15 13.75 -2.97 2.04
N SER A 16 13.38 -4.25 1.88
CA SER A 16 12.47 -5.05 2.73
C SER A 16 10.98 -4.69 2.67
N VAL A 17 10.63 -3.46 2.25
CA VAL A 17 9.22 -3.04 2.14
C VAL A 17 8.69 -3.31 0.74
N ASP A 18 9.48 -2.99 -0.27
CA ASP A 18 9.05 -2.97 -1.66
C ASP A 18 9.52 -4.21 -2.46
N ASP A 19 10.23 -5.14 -1.82
CA ASP A 19 10.82 -6.34 -2.46
C ASP A 19 9.78 -7.24 -3.16
N GLY A 20 8.53 -7.23 -2.66
CA GLY A 20 7.43 -8.00 -3.24
C GLY A 20 6.84 -7.41 -4.51
N ASP A 21 7.07 -6.12 -4.77
CA ASP A 21 6.46 -5.41 -5.88
C ASP A 21 7.12 -5.83 -7.22
N PRO A 22 6.32 -6.28 -8.22
CA PRO A 22 6.84 -6.65 -9.53
C PRO A 22 7.63 -5.54 -10.25
N GLN A 23 7.23 -4.27 -10.09
CA GLN A 23 7.88 -3.13 -10.74
C GLN A 23 9.29 -2.90 -10.18
N PHE A 24 9.43 -2.97 -8.85
CA PHE A 24 10.74 -2.87 -8.20
C PHE A 24 11.62 -4.08 -8.53
N ARG A 25 11.08 -5.30 -8.52
CA ARG A 25 11.84 -6.50 -8.95
C ARG A 25 12.36 -6.38 -10.38
N GLN A 26 11.56 -5.87 -11.30
CA GLN A 26 11.98 -5.64 -12.67
C GLN A 26 13.11 -4.59 -12.74
N ALA A 27 13.04 -3.54 -11.92
CA ALA A 27 14.06 -2.48 -11.88
C ALA A 27 15.37 -2.95 -11.28
N LEU A 28 15.31 -3.76 -10.22
CA LEU A 28 16.46 -4.42 -9.62
C LEU A 28 17.14 -5.37 -10.62
N ALA A 29 16.35 -6.18 -11.34
CA ALA A 29 16.89 -7.07 -12.38
C ALA A 29 17.57 -6.29 -13.51
N HIS A 30 17.03 -5.12 -13.90
CA HIS A 30 17.67 -4.25 -14.88
C HIS A 30 18.99 -3.68 -14.36
N ALA A 31 19.03 -3.22 -13.10
CA ALA A 31 20.26 -2.74 -12.47
C ALA A 31 21.35 -3.80 -12.38
N GLN A 32 21.01 -5.09 -12.21
CA GLN A 32 22.01 -6.17 -12.20
C GLN A 32 22.79 -6.29 -13.53
N GLY A 33 22.16 -5.95 -14.66
CA GLY A 33 22.79 -5.97 -15.98
C GLY A 33 23.54 -4.69 -16.36
N ASP A 34 23.43 -3.63 -15.56
CA ASP A 34 24.01 -2.30 -15.83
C ASP A 34 24.96 -1.93 -14.67
N PRO A 35 26.30 -2.05 -14.86
CA PRO A 35 27.27 -1.82 -13.79
C PRO A 35 27.20 -0.42 -13.16
N GLU A 36 26.91 0.61 -13.96
CA GLU A 36 26.81 1.99 -13.51
C GLU A 36 25.56 2.15 -12.63
N LEU A 37 24.42 1.64 -13.09
CA LEU A 37 23.18 1.69 -12.32
C LEU A 37 23.28 0.85 -11.04
N ALA A 38 23.93 -0.32 -11.09
CA ALA A 38 24.18 -1.15 -9.92
C ALA A 38 25.04 -0.44 -8.88
N GLN A 39 26.10 0.26 -9.31
CA GLN A 39 26.94 1.04 -8.41
C GLN A 39 26.15 2.17 -7.76
N TRP A 40 25.44 2.95 -8.56
CA TRP A 40 24.59 4.02 -8.07
C TRP A 40 23.56 3.52 -7.05
N LEU A 41 22.92 2.38 -7.31
CA LEU A 41 21.94 1.79 -6.39
C LEU A 41 22.59 1.40 -5.05
N ARG A 42 23.81 0.82 -5.07
CA ARG A 42 24.53 0.49 -3.83
C ARG A 42 24.86 1.75 -3.01
N GLU A 43 25.30 2.81 -3.66
CA GLU A 43 25.61 4.09 -3.01
C GLU A 43 24.36 4.70 -2.37
N GLN A 44 23.24 4.72 -3.10
CA GLN A 44 21.96 5.20 -2.60
C GLN A 44 21.49 4.37 -1.39
N THR A 45 21.44 3.04 -1.51
CA THR A 45 20.96 2.15 -0.44
C THR A 45 21.84 2.26 0.79
N SER A 46 23.16 2.39 0.63
CA SER A 46 24.09 2.62 1.75
C SER A 46 23.77 3.91 2.50
N CYS A 47 23.55 5.01 1.78
CA CYS A 47 23.17 6.30 2.37
C CYS A 47 21.85 6.20 3.16
N TYR A 48 20.81 5.62 2.57
CA TYR A 48 19.51 5.45 3.24
C TYR A 48 19.60 4.51 4.46
N ASN A 49 20.39 3.44 4.37
CA ASN A 49 20.57 2.51 5.47
C ASN A 49 21.33 3.17 6.65
N ALA A 50 22.31 4.02 6.37
CA ALA A 50 22.98 4.82 7.40
C ALA A 50 22.00 5.77 8.11
N ILE A 51 21.19 6.53 7.35
CA ILE A 51 20.16 7.42 7.92
C ILE A 51 19.16 6.63 8.76
N ARG A 52 18.65 5.52 8.23
CA ARG A 52 17.69 4.65 8.94
C ARG A 52 18.28 4.11 10.23
N SER A 53 19.55 3.69 10.22
CA SER A 53 20.25 3.21 11.43
C SER A 53 20.26 4.30 12.50
N LYS A 54 20.67 5.52 12.14
CA LYS A 54 20.71 6.66 13.08
C LYS A 54 19.35 7.05 13.63
N LEU A 55 18.30 7.00 12.81
CA LEU A 55 16.94 7.26 13.28
C LEU A 55 16.42 6.17 14.23
N ARG A 56 16.80 4.90 14.02
CA ARG A 56 16.40 3.78 14.89
C ARG A 56 17.12 3.77 16.25
N GLU A 57 18.30 4.39 16.33
CA GLU A 57 19.02 4.57 17.61
C GLU A 57 18.30 5.54 18.56
N LEU A 58 17.41 6.40 18.04
CA LEU A 58 16.66 7.37 18.82
C LEU A 58 15.35 6.78 19.34
N GLU A 59 15.08 6.95 20.64
CA GLU A 59 13.78 6.60 21.21
C GLU A 59 12.73 7.62 20.72
N PRO A 60 11.67 7.18 20.02
CA PRO A 60 10.62 8.08 19.59
C PRO A 60 9.85 8.61 20.83
N PRO A 61 9.48 9.91 20.86
CA PRO A 61 8.63 10.43 21.93
C PRO A 61 7.34 9.62 22.08
N THR A 62 6.92 9.35 23.31
CA THR A 62 5.74 8.51 23.61
C THR A 62 4.45 9.09 23.01
N ASP A 63 4.37 10.40 22.81
CA ASP A 63 3.23 11.12 22.23
C ASP A 63 3.34 11.35 20.71
N LEU A 64 4.41 10.88 20.06
CA LEU A 64 4.71 11.20 18.66
C LEU A 64 3.59 10.74 17.72
N SER A 65 3.09 9.52 17.90
CA SER A 65 2.02 8.95 17.08
C SER A 65 0.75 9.79 17.15
N GLU A 66 0.35 10.18 18.37
CA GLU A 66 -0.83 11.01 18.60
C GLU A 66 -0.65 12.41 17.99
N ARG A 67 0.54 13.01 18.15
CA ARG A 67 0.87 14.30 17.55
C ARG A 67 0.80 14.25 16.02
N ILE A 68 1.31 13.19 15.39
CA ILE A 68 1.24 13.02 13.94
C ILE A 68 -0.22 12.94 13.48
N ILE A 69 -1.04 12.11 14.12
CA ILE A 69 -2.44 11.90 13.75
C ILE A 69 -3.25 13.20 13.91
N ARG A 70 -3.01 13.98 14.97
CA ARG A 70 -3.70 15.26 15.19
C ARG A 70 -3.37 16.30 14.12
N HIS A 71 -2.12 16.37 13.65
CA HIS A 71 -1.68 17.39 12.68
C HIS A 71 -1.87 16.97 11.22
N ARG A 72 -1.84 15.66 10.94
CA ARG A 72 -2.17 15.08 9.64
C ARG A 72 -3.15 13.94 9.82
N PRO A 73 -4.45 14.24 9.99
CA PRO A 73 -5.46 13.19 10.04
C PRO A 73 -5.37 12.38 8.76
N ILE A 74 -5.08 11.09 8.89
CA ILE A 74 -5.13 10.16 7.77
C ILE A 74 -6.62 10.10 7.36
N PRO A 75 -6.98 10.51 6.13
CA PRO A 75 -8.36 10.42 5.70
C PRO A 75 -8.68 8.94 5.55
N PHE A 76 -9.33 8.34 6.55
CA PHE A 76 -10.03 7.08 6.37
C PHE A 76 -11.18 7.35 5.40
N ARG A 77 -10.93 7.15 4.11
CA ARG A 77 -11.97 7.22 3.07
C ARG A 77 -12.93 6.06 3.33
N ARG A 78 -13.97 6.32 4.11
CA ARG A 78 -15.09 5.41 4.25
C ARG A 78 -15.81 5.38 2.92
N ASP A 79 -15.70 4.26 2.21
CA ASP A 79 -16.35 4.07 0.91
C ASP A 79 -17.86 3.86 1.13
N TRP A 80 -18.58 4.97 1.28
CA TRP A 80 -20.02 5.00 1.44
C TRP A 80 -20.76 4.27 0.31
N MET A 81 -20.15 4.19 -0.88
CA MET A 81 -20.73 3.46 -2.01
C MET A 81 -20.78 1.96 -1.74
N GLN A 82 -19.74 1.38 -1.13
CA GLN A 82 -19.72 -0.04 -0.75
C GLN A 82 -20.70 -0.36 0.37
N ILE A 83 -20.86 0.56 1.32
CA ILE A 83 -21.87 0.42 2.39
C ILE A 83 -23.28 0.44 1.80
N LEU A 84 -23.57 1.37 0.88
CA LEU A 84 -24.86 1.44 0.20
C LEU A 84 -25.14 0.18 -0.64
N LYS A 85 -24.14 -0.33 -1.37
CA LYS A 85 -24.26 -1.58 -2.13
C LYS A 85 -24.61 -2.77 -1.24
N LEU A 86 -23.94 -2.89 -0.09
CA LEU A 86 -24.24 -3.96 0.89
C LEU A 86 -25.66 -3.84 1.43
N ALA A 87 -26.09 -2.63 1.80
CA ALA A 87 -27.45 -2.39 2.27
C ALA A 87 -28.50 -2.74 1.20
N ALA A 88 -28.28 -2.32 -0.05
CA ALA A 88 -29.16 -2.67 -1.17
C ALA A 88 -29.24 -4.18 -1.40
N ALA A 89 -28.11 -4.89 -1.36
CA ALA A 89 -28.07 -6.34 -1.50
C ALA A 89 -28.90 -7.05 -0.42
N ILE A 90 -28.76 -6.61 0.85
CA ILE A 90 -29.54 -7.16 1.97
C ILE A 90 -31.05 -6.95 1.75
N ILE A 91 -31.45 -5.75 1.33
CA ILE A 91 -32.87 -5.42 1.07
C ILE A 91 -33.43 -6.29 -0.06
N VAL A 92 -32.69 -6.46 -1.16
CA VAL A 92 -33.10 -7.29 -2.29
C VAL A 92 -33.24 -8.76 -1.86
N SER A 93 -32.25 -9.30 -1.14
CA SER A 93 -32.30 -10.68 -0.63
C SER A 93 -33.50 -10.90 0.30
N ALA A 94 -33.73 -10.00 1.26
CA ALA A 94 -34.87 -10.09 2.17
C ALA A 94 -36.22 -10.01 1.44
N SER A 95 -36.31 -9.15 0.42
CA SER A 95 -37.52 -9.00 -0.40
C SER A 95 -37.82 -10.28 -1.19
N ILE A 96 -36.80 -10.89 -1.80
CA ILE A 96 -36.93 -12.15 -2.54
C ILE A 96 -37.38 -13.27 -1.59
N THR A 97 -36.77 -13.37 -0.41
CA THR A 97 -37.15 -14.38 0.60
C THR A 97 -38.60 -14.20 1.05
N ALA A 98 -39.03 -12.98 1.35
CA ALA A 98 -40.39 -12.69 1.78
C ALA A 98 -41.43 -13.02 0.69
N VAL A 99 -41.14 -12.67 -0.57
CA VAL A 99 -42.01 -13.00 -1.71
C VAL A 99 -42.10 -14.51 -1.92
N GLY A 100 -40.96 -15.22 -1.88
CA GLY A 100 -40.92 -16.68 -1.99
C GLY A 100 -41.73 -17.38 -0.89
N PHE A 101 -41.60 -16.91 0.35
CA PHE A 101 -42.36 -17.44 1.48
C PHE A 101 -43.88 -17.23 1.29
N LYS A 102 -44.31 -16.03 0.89
CA LYS A 102 -45.73 -15.72 0.64
C LYS A 102 -46.33 -16.53 -0.53
N LEU A 103 -45.54 -16.85 -1.55
CA LEU A 103 -45.96 -17.70 -2.66
C LEU A 103 -46.06 -19.18 -2.26
N SER A 104 -45.20 -19.63 -1.34
CA SER A 104 -45.26 -20.98 -0.76
C SER A 104 -46.51 -21.21 0.08
N GLU A 105 -46.98 -20.20 0.84
CA GLU A 105 -48.19 -20.32 1.67
C GLU A 105 -49.49 -20.34 0.86
N ARG A 106 -49.46 -19.91 -0.42
CA ARG A 106 -50.65 -19.83 -1.29
C ARG A 106 -50.86 -21.07 -2.16
N LYS A 107 -50.02 -22.09 -2.03
CA LYS A 107 -50.03 -23.31 -2.83
C LYS A 107 -50.38 -24.51 -1.96
#